data_AF-A0A0N7I7F1-F1
#
_entry.id   AF-A0A0N7I7F1-F1
#
_cell.length_a   1.000
_cell.length_b   1.000
_cell.length_c   1.000
_cell.angle_alpha   90.00
_cell.angle_beta   90.00
_cell.angle_gamma   90.00
#
_symmetry.space_group_name_H-M   'P 1'
#
loop_
_entity.id
_entity.type
_entity.pdbx_description
1 polymer ?
#
loop_
_entity_poly.entity_id
_entity_poly.type
_entity_poly.pdbx_seq_one_letter_code
_entity_poly.pdbx_strand_id
1 'polypeptide(L)'
;MSITTPNAQASGFSLAGFSLKAALTVLGADKGAPSQPATGQAASASGGSAVFVTLSIEAQAFMATTTASKAGKTGSGGAAAGPYAAYFPTRDGKNATALAKAVSDPGAVSSSAGLSGPAIAKDARARMDAQYEAMKAGGKPFDFDSFEGRDWYSLMGDLDRRSLEAVRSNAGGQFSKQEQDIAQSIMAQQEGLAMGLYNGPISQEATFTDPFRGDEAARRTASLAFLDAVSAEEKSSTEWATRWAAVRGVDEPIIGT
;
A
#
# COMPACT_ATOMS: atom_id res chain seq x y z
N MET A 1 43.16 14.69 34.20
CA MET A 1 41.94 14.90 33.39
C MET A 1 42.26 14.45 31.98
N SER A 2 41.87 13.23 31.63
CA SER A 2 42.04 12.67 30.28
C SER A 2 40.72 12.01 29.92
N ILE A 3 40.05 12.56 28.92
CA ILE A 3 38.79 12.06 28.39
C ILE A 3 39.16 11.10 27.26
N THR A 4 38.96 9.80 27.50
CA THR A 4 39.05 8.76 26.48
C THR A 4 37.71 8.70 25.75
N THR A 5 37.73 8.95 24.45
CA THR A 5 36.61 8.75 23.51
C THR A 5 36.40 7.26 23.24
N PRO A 6 35.15 6.74 23.21
CA PRO A 6 34.83 5.53 22.49
C PRO A 6 34.18 5.83 21.14
N ASN A 7 35.00 5.62 20.10
CA ASN A 7 34.76 4.83 18.90
C ASN A 7 33.31 4.74 18.36
N ALA A 8 33.08 5.43 17.23
CA ALA A 8 31.93 5.21 16.36
C ALA A 8 32.12 3.89 15.60
N GLN A 9 31.29 2.88 15.90
CA GLN A 9 31.07 1.78 14.97
C GLN A 9 30.00 2.19 13.96
N ALA A 10 30.44 2.27 12.71
CA ALA A 10 29.59 2.29 11.54
C ALA A 10 28.86 0.95 11.43
N SER A 11 27.57 0.94 11.77
CA SER A 11 26.67 -0.14 11.38
C SER A 11 26.05 0.25 10.04
N GLY A 12 26.64 -0.25 8.97
CA GLY A 12 26.01 -0.24 7.65
C GLY A 12 24.74 -1.08 7.69
N PHE A 13 23.60 -0.44 7.44
CA PHE A 13 22.34 -1.16 7.24
C PHE A 13 22.33 -1.73 5.82
N SER A 14 22.52 -3.05 5.76
CA SER A 14 22.35 -3.87 4.57
C SER A 14 20.85 -4.01 4.25
N LEU A 15 20.49 -3.75 2.99
CA LEU A 15 19.17 -3.95 2.39
C LEU A 15 18.90 -5.45 2.14
N ALA A 16 19.00 -6.29 3.18
CA ALA A 16 18.73 -7.71 3.09
C ALA A 16 17.52 -8.07 3.97
N GLY A 17 16.33 -8.14 3.37
CA GLY A 17 15.13 -8.52 4.12
C GLY A 17 13.84 -8.80 3.34
N PHE A 18 13.72 -8.44 2.06
CA PHE A 18 12.57 -8.82 1.24
C PHE A 18 13.05 -9.38 -0.11
N SER A 19 13.46 -10.65 -0.11
CA SER A 19 13.74 -11.39 -1.34
C SER A 19 12.42 -11.77 -2.03
N LEU A 20 12.13 -11.08 -3.13
CA LEU A 20 11.09 -11.42 -4.09
C LEU A 20 11.47 -12.72 -4.82
N LYS A 21 11.07 -13.89 -4.30
CA LYS A 21 11.17 -15.14 -5.06
C LYS A 21 9.96 -15.28 -5.98
N ALA A 22 10.09 -14.75 -7.19
CA ALA A 22 9.24 -15.13 -8.30
C ALA A 22 9.57 -16.58 -8.71
N ALA A 23 8.63 -17.50 -8.50
CA ALA A 23 8.73 -18.86 -9.01
C ALA A 23 8.38 -18.87 -10.50
N LEU A 24 9.41 -18.83 -11.35
CA LEU A 24 9.33 -19.08 -12.78
C LEU A 24 9.48 -20.59 -13.02
N THR A 25 8.37 -21.31 -13.18
CA THR A 25 8.42 -22.72 -13.62
C THR A 25 8.44 -22.76 -15.14
N VAL A 26 9.62 -23.05 -15.69
CA VAL A 26 9.85 -23.43 -17.08
C VAL A 26 9.38 -24.87 -17.31
N LEU A 27 8.47 -25.06 -18.28
CA LEU A 27 8.12 -26.36 -18.86
C LEU A 27 9.25 -26.84 -19.79
N GLY A 28 9.66 -28.11 -19.67
CA GLY A 28 10.58 -28.75 -20.61
C GLY A 28 10.68 -30.28 -20.48
N ALA A 29 9.92 -30.97 -21.34
CA ALA A 29 10.18 -32.22 -22.08
C ALA A 29 10.60 -33.57 -21.40
N ASP A 30 9.68 -34.54 -21.53
CA ASP A 30 9.78 -35.89 -22.15
C ASP A 30 10.72 -36.99 -21.60
N LYS A 31 10.12 -38.10 -21.09
CA LYS A 31 10.17 -39.48 -21.67
C LYS A 31 9.67 -40.57 -20.70
N GLY A 32 8.82 -41.49 -21.22
CA GLY A 32 8.75 -42.89 -20.75
C GLY A 32 7.36 -43.45 -20.37
N ALA A 33 6.67 -44.07 -21.33
CA ALA A 33 5.41 -44.85 -21.20
C ALA A 33 5.68 -46.32 -20.78
N PRO A 34 4.71 -47.29 -20.80
CA PRO A 34 3.24 -47.23 -20.96
C PRO A 34 2.44 -48.12 -19.96
N SER A 35 1.11 -47.96 -19.90
CA SER A 35 0.09 -49.02 -19.65
C SER A 35 -1.34 -48.46 -19.74
N GLN A 36 -2.13 -48.95 -20.71
CA GLN A 36 -3.59 -48.74 -20.93
C GLN A 36 -4.37 -49.99 -20.44
N PRO A 37 -5.72 -50.06 -20.50
CA PRO A 37 -6.76 -49.02 -20.55
C PRO A 37 -7.89 -49.25 -19.52
N ALA A 38 -8.70 -48.23 -19.20
CA ALA A 38 -10.07 -48.44 -18.74
C ALA A 38 -10.99 -47.32 -19.25
N THR A 39 -12.01 -47.75 -19.97
CA THR A 39 -13.06 -47.00 -20.64
C THR A 39 -13.95 -46.24 -19.66
N GLY A 40 -14.14 -44.95 -19.91
CA GLY A 40 -15.09 -44.10 -19.18
C GLY A 40 -15.44 -42.88 -20.01
N GLN A 41 -16.56 -42.98 -20.71
CA GLN A 41 -17.13 -42.00 -21.62
C GLN A 41 -17.47 -40.69 -20.89
N ALA A 42 -16.90 -39.56 -21.32
CA ALA A 42 -17.37 -38.23 -20.96
C ALA A 42 -17.75 -37.48 -22.23
N ALA A 43 -19.01 -37.06 -22.27
CA ALA A 43 -19.67 -36.43 -23.39
C ALA A 43 -19.03 -35.08 -23.77
N SER A 44 -18.85 -34.87 -25.07
CA SER A 44 -18.61 -33.56 -25.65
C SER A 44 -19.79 -32.64 -25.37
N ALA A 45 -19.55 -31.55 -24.63
CA ALA A 45 -20.42 -30.39 -24.63
C ALA A 45 -19.78 -29.32 -25.53
N SER A 46 -20.41 -29.18 -26.70
CA SER A 46 -20.48 -28.06 -27.63
C SER A 46 -19.71 -26.77 -27.30
N GLY A 47 -18.97 -26.28 -28.31
CA GLY A 47 -18.32 -24.98 -28.28
C GLY A 47 -19.27 -23.82 -28.05
N GLY A 48 -18.96 -23.01 -27.04
CA GLY A 48 -19.25 -21.59 -27.03
C GLY A 48 -17.94 -20.86 -27.27
N SER A 49 -17.86 -20.06 -28.34
CA SER A 49 -16.79 -19.07 -28.45
C SER A 49 -16.85 -18.18 -27.21
N ALA A 50 -15.79 -18.18 -26.42
CA ALA A 50 -15.63 -17.18 -25.37
C ALA A 50 -15.54 -15.82 -26.05
N VAL A 51 -16.63 -15.06 -26.00
CA VAL A 51 -16.63 -13.64 -26.37
C VAL A 51 -15.93 -12.90 -25.25
N PHE A 52 -14.68 -12.52 -25.48
CA PHE A 52 -13.95 -11.66 -24.57
C PHE A 52 -14.51 -10.24 -24.72
N VAL A 53 -15.32 -9.81 -23.76
CA VAL A 53 -15.75 -8.42 -23.65
C VAL A 53 -14.62 -7.65 -22.97
N THR A 54 -13.93 -6.80 -23.73
CA THR A 54 -12.95 -5.87 -23.16
C THR A 54 -13.70 -4.80 -22.39
N LEU A 55 -13.67 -4.91 -21.06
CA LEU A 55 -14.23 -3.89 -20.17
C LEU A 55 -13.41 -2.60 -20.29
N SER A 56 -14.06 -1.45 -20.20
CA SER A 56 -13.35 -0.18 -20.09
C SER A 56 -12.46 -0.16 -18.85
N ILE A 57 -11.36 0.60 -18.90
CA ILE A 57 -10.42 0.76 -17.78
C ILE A 57 -11.17 1.24 -16.52
N GLU A 58 -12.15 2.12 -16.68
CA GLU A 58 -13.01 2.62 -15.60
C GLU A 58 -13.86 1.51 -14.99
N ALA A 59 -14.40 0.59 -15.81
CA ALA A 59 -15.14 -0.57 -15.33
C ALA A 59 -14.23 -1.57 -14.60
N GLN A 60 -12.96 -1.71 -15.02
CA GLN A 60 -12.00 -2.56 -14.34
C GLN A 60 -11.59 -1.98 -12.97
N ALA A 61 -11.37 -0.67 -12.88
CA ALA A 61 -11.13 0.04 -11.61
C ALA A 61 -12.35 -0.04 -10.66
N PHE A 62 -13.57 0.04 -11.22
CA PHE A 62 -14.80 -0.16 -10.47
C PHE A 62 -14.95 -1.62 -9.98
N MET A 63 -14.56 -2.60 -10.80
CA MET A 63 -14.58 -4.02 -10.42
C MET A 63 -13.49 -4.38 -9.40
N ALA A 64 -12.33 -3.72 -9.44
CA ALA A 64 -11.29 -3.81 -8.41
C ALA A 64 -11.83 -3.38 -7.04
N THR A 65 -12.58 -2.27 -7.02
CA THR A 65 -13.27 -1.75 -5.83
C THR A 65 -14.35 -2.72 -5.33
N THR A 66 -15.09 -3.36 -6.25
CA THR A 66 -16.19 -4.27 -5.93
C THR A 66 -15.72 -5.65 -5.45
N THR A 67 -14.63 -6.18 -6.01
CA THR A 67 -14.10 -7.51 -5.66
C THR A 67 -13.48 -7.51 -4.27
N ALA A 68 -12.74 -6.46 -3.92
CA ALA A 68 -12.19 -6.31 -2.57
C ALA A 68 -13.27 -6.02 -1.50
N SER A 69 -14.46 -5.52 -1.89
CA SER A 69 -15.62 -5.39 -0.99
C SER A 69 -16.20 -6.74 -0.52
N LYS A 70 -15.89 -7.85 -1.20
CA LYS A 70 -16.37 -9.20 -0.83
C LYS A 70 -15.46 -9.92 0.17
N ALA A 71 -14.24 -9.42 0.39
CA ALA A 71 -13.27 -10.00 1.32
C ALA A 71 -13.44 -9.51 2.78
N GLY A 72 -14.17 -8.41 3.00
CA GLY A 72 -14.34 -7.79 4.33
C GLY A 72 -15.66 -8.14 4.99
N LYS A 73 -15.80 -9.34 5.56
CA LYS A 73 -16.90 -9.60 6.51
C LYS A 73 -16.46 -10.40 7.73
N THR A 74 -15.69 -9.75 8.60
CA THR A 74 -15.66 -10.01 10.05
C THR A 74 -15.17 -8.76 10.79
N GLY A 75 -16.03 -8.16 11.64
CA GLY A 75 -15.58 -7.37 12.80
C GLY A 75 -15.73 -5.83 12.78
N SER A 76 -16.81 -5.37 13.40
CA SER A 76 -17.02 -4.09 14.14
C SER A 76 -16.93 -2.71 13.46
N GLY A 77 -18.10 -2.19 13.09
CA GLY A 77 -18.61 -0.90 13.58
C GLY A 77 -17.83 0.39 13.29
N GLY A 78 -17.93 0.88 12.06
CA GLY A 78 -17.54 2.23 11.66
C GLY A 78 -17.85 2.43 10.18
N ALA A 79 -18.32 3.61 9.76
CA ALA A 79 -18.78 3.94 8.41
C ALA A 79 -17.96 3.20 7.32
N ALA A 80 -18.66 2.44 6.46
CA ALA A 80 -18.11 1.45 5.52
C ALA A 80 -16.72 1.85 4.99
N ALA A 81 -15.69 1.43 5.72
CA ALA A 81 -14.33 1.62 5.30
C ALA A 81 -14.20 0.77 4.03
N GLY A 82 -13.79 1.40 2.93
CA GLY A 82 -13.77 0.79 1.60
C GLY A 82 -12.98 -0.53 1.56
N PRO A 83 -12.84 -1.14 0.37
CA PRO A 83 -12.22 -2.47 0.19
C PRO A 83 -10.85 -2.66 0.86
N TYR A 84 -10.14 -1.58 1.17
CA TYR A 84 -8.79 -1.60 1.71
C TYR A 84 -8.69 -1.52 3.24
N ALA A 85 -9.80 -1.37 3.96
CA ALA A 85 -9.79 -1.21 5.41
C ALA A 85 -9.05 -2.32 6.15
N ALA A 86 -9.17 -3.55 5.66
CA ALA A 86 -8.56 -4.72 6.26
C ALA A 86 -7.01 -4.68 6.23
N TYR A 87 -6.40 -3.88 5.35
CA TYR A 87 -4.95 -3.75 5.26
C TYR A 87 -4.36 -2.69 6.21
N PHE A 88 -5.20 -2.00 6.98
CA PHE A 88 -4.78 -0.99 7.97
C PHE A 88 -5.35 -1.32 9.36
N PRO A 89 -4.95 -2.44 9.99
CA PRO A 89 -5.50 -2.88 11.25
C PRO A 89 -5.16 -1.88 12.35
N THR A 90 -6.13 -1.47 13.15
CA THR A 90 -5.90 -0.55 14.27
C THR A 90 -6.21 -1.23 15.60
N ARG A 91 -5.85 -0.59 16.71
CA ARG A 91 -6.32 -0.93 18.05
C ARG A 91 -7.84 -0.82 18.13
N ASP A 92 -8.44 -1.54 19.07
CA ASP A 92 -9.89 -1.57 19.24
C ASP A 92 -10.44 -0.15 19.47
N GLY A 93 -11.48 0.23 18.73
CA GLY A 93 -12.09 1.56 18.81
C GLY A 93 -11.33 2.69 18.11
N LYS A 94 -10.24 2.39 17.39
CA LYS A 94 -9.59 3.32 16.46
C LYS A 94 -10.05 3.05 15.02
N ASN A 95 -9.86 4.01 14.13
CA ASN A 95 -10.19 3.91 12.71
C ASN A 95 -8.96 4.24 11.84
N ALA A 96 -8.90 3.64 10.67
CA ALA A 96 -7.92 3.94 9.62
C ALA A 96 -8.61 4.29 8.30
N THR A 97 -9.82 4.88 8.38
CA THR A 97 -10.65 5.17 7.20
C THR A 97 -9.97 6.13 6.24
N ALA A 98 -9.23 7.13 6.74
CA ALA A 98 -8.47 8.05 5.89
C ALA A 98 -7.34 7.31 5.15
N LEU A 99 -6.63 6.42 5.85
CA LEU A 99 -5.57 5.60 5.26
C LEU A 99 -6.10 4.68 4.15
N ALA A 100 -7.21 3.99 4.42
CA ALA A 100 -7.85 3.09 3.45
C ALA A 100 -8.42 3.86 2.25
N LYS A 101 -9.00 5.05 2.47
CA LYS A 101 -9.55 5.88 1.40
C LYS A 101 -8.46 6.39 0.46
N ALA A 102 -7.28 6.70 0.98
CA ALA A 102 -6.14 7.17 0.18
C ALA A 102 -5.62 6.13 -0.83
N VAL A 103 -5.98 4.84 -0.70
CA VAL A 103 -5.65 3.82 -1.71
C VAL A 103 -6.43 4.06 -3.01
N SER A 104 -7.72 4.41 -2.92
CA SER A 104 -8.57 4.65 -4.10
C SER A 104 -8.63 6.12 -4.51
N ASP A 105 -8.33 7.02 -3.58
CA ASP A 105 -8.45 8.47 -3.76
C ASP A 105 -7.33 9.16 -2.95
N PRO A 106 -6.07 9.13 -3.43
CA PRO A 106 -4.92 9.67 -2.71
C PRO A 106 -4.95 11.21 -2.60
N GLY A 107 -5.83 11.87 -3.35
CA GLY A 107 -6.13 13.30 -3.26
C GLY A 107 -7.24 13.63 -2.26
N ALA A 108 -7.87 12.63 -1.64
CA ALA A 108 -8.90 12.83 -0.63
C ALA A 108 -8.36 13.67 0.53
N VAL A 109 -9.10 14.72 0.87
CA VAL A 109 -8.79 15.60 1.98
C VAL A 109 -9.80 15.36 3.11
N SER A 110 -9.29 15.14 4.32
CA SER A 110 -10.09 15.03 5.54
C SER A 110 -9.46 15.82 6.70
N SER A 111 -8.40 15.31 7.33
CA SER A 111 -7.69 15.99 8.42
C SER A 111 -7.12 17.34 7.99
N SER A 112 -6.65 17.45 6.74
CA SER A 112 -6.02 18.64 6.21
C SER A 112 -6.99 19.62 5.52
N ALA A 113 -8.31 19.42 5.66
CA ALA A 113 -9.33 20.23 5.00
C ALA A 113 -9.22 21.71 5.39
N GLY A 114 -9.13 22.59 4.37
CA GLY A 114 -8.98 24.04 4.57
C GLY A 114 -7.62 24.48 5.11
N LEU A 115 -6.68 23.56 5.32
CA LEU A 115 -5.33 23.86 5.81
C LEU A 115 -4.35 24.03 4.64
N SER A 116 -3.31 24.82 4.87
CA SER A 116 -2.23 25.05 3.91
C SER A 116 -0.86 25.02 4.59
N GLY A 117 0.13 24.48 3.87
CA GLY A 117 1.54 24.49 4.26
C GLY A 117 1.79 24.14 5.73
N PRO A 118 2.40 25.04 6.53
CA PRO A 118 2.72 24.78 7.93
C PRO A 118 1.52 24.43 8.84
N ALA A 119 0.30 24.84 8.48
CA ALA A 119 -0.89 24.52 9.27
C ALA A 119 -1.24 23.02 9.24
N ILE A 120 -0.98 22.35 8.11
CA ILE A 120 -1.20 20.90 7.95
C ILE A 120 -0.29 20.13 8.88
N ALA A 121 0.99 20.52 8.94
CA ALA A 121 1.96 19.90 9.82
C ALA A 121 1.51 20.04 11.27
N LYS A 122 1.18 21.27 11.72
CA LYS A 122 0.74 21.53 13.10
C LYS A 122 -0.50 20.71 13.50
N ASP A 123 -1.48 20.62 12.60
CA ASP A 123 -2.68 19.80 12.82
C ASP A 123 -2.33 18.31 12.91
N ALA A 124 -1.50 17.79 12.00
CA ALA A 124 -1.06 16.39 12.04
C ALA A 124 -0.33 16.06 13.35
N ARG A 125 0.58 16.92 13.80
CA ARG A 125 1.27 16.78 15.09
C ARG A 125 0.29 16.72 16.26
N ALA A 126 -0.65 17.67 16.33
CA ALA A 126 -1.65 17.71 17.39
C ALA A 126 -2.53 16.44 17.43
N ARG A 127 -2.91 15.91 16.26
CA ARG A 127 -3.66 14.64 16.16
C ARG A 127 -2.84 13.46 16.63
N MET A 128 -1.58 13.36 16.20
CA MET A 128 -0.69 12.28 16.62
C MET A 128 -0.45 12.33 18.13
N ASP A 129 -0.25 13.52 18.71
CA ASP A 129 -0.07 13.69 20.15
C ASP A 129 -1.34 13.26 20.92
N ALA A 130 -2.53 13.61 20.42
CA ALA A 130 -3.78 13.14 20.98
C ALA A 130 -3.90 11.60 20.91
N GLN A 131 -3.41 10.96 19.85
CA GLN A 131 -3.39 9.50 19.74
C GLN A 131 -2.38 8.87 20.70
N TYR A 132 -1.18 9.44 20.86
CA TYR A 132 -0.21 9.01 21.85
C TYR A 132 -0.78 9.06 23.27
N GLU A 133 -1.40 10.17 23.65
CA GLU A 133 -2.03 10.32 24.97
C GLU A 133 -3.23 9.38 25.15
N ALA A 134 -4.06 9.18 24.13
CA ALA A 134 -5.16 8.22 24.19
C ALA A 134 -4.67 6.78 24.37
N MET A 135 -3.60 6.37 23.67
CA MET A 135 -2.99 5.05 23.83
C MET A 135 -2.42 4.87 25.25
N LYS A 136 -1.70 5.87 25.75
CA LYS A 136 -1.15 5.88 27.10
C LYS A 136 -2.25 5.82 28.17
N ALA A 137 -3.32 6.61 28.03
CA ALA A 137 -4.47 6.61 28.92
C ALA A 137 -5.22 5.26 28.91
N GLY A 138 -5.22 4.56 27.78
CA GLY A 138 -5.74 3.19 27.64
C GLY A 138 -4.86 2.10 28.29
N GLY A 139 -3.78 2.48 29.00
CA GLY A 139 -2.90 1.54 29.69
C GLY A 139 -1.93 0.77 28.79
N LYS A 140 -1.87 1.12 27.50
CA LYS A 140 -0.94 0.54 26.52
C LYS A 140 -0.31 1.70 25.74
N PRO A 141 0.84 2.25 26.16
CA PRO A 141 1.56 3.24 25.35
C PRO A 141 1.84 2.74 23.93
N PHE A 142 2.17 3.66 23.02
CA PHE A 142 2.56 3.29 21.66
C PHE A 142 3.74 2.32 21.67
N ASP A 143 3.63 1.27 20.88
CA ASP A 143 4.66 0.27 20.63
C ASP A 143 4.98 0.23 19.14
N PHE A 144 6.22 0.58 18.80
CA PHE A 144 6.68 0.56 17.42
C PHE A 144 6.67 -0.86 16.84
N ASP A 145 6.92 -1.87 17.66
CA ASP A 145 6.99 -3.28 17.23
C ASP A 145 5.64 -4.00 17.39
N SER A 146 4.54 -3.23 17.53
CA SER A 146 3.20 -3.78 17.63
C SER A 146 2.91 -4.75 16.49
N PHE A 147 2.25 -5.86 16.82
CA PHE A 147 1.90 -6.90 15.85
C PHE A 147 1.18 -6.29 14.64
N GLU A 148 1.70 -6.61 13.44
CA GLU A 148 1.19 -6.11 12.15
C GLU A 148 1.12 -4.58 12.04
N GLY A 149 1.90 -3.83 12.82
CA GLY A 149 1.91 -2.37 12.79
C GLY A 149 0.61 -1.74 13.32
N ARG A 150 -0.17 -2.45 14.14
CA ARG A 150 -1.46 -1.94 14.66
C ARG A 150 -1.36 -0.56 15.29
N ASP A 151 -0.26 -0.27 15.97
CA ASP A 151 -0.05 1.01 16.62
C ASP A 151 0.31 2.11 15.62
N TRP A 152 0.97 1.77 14.51
CA TRP A 152 1.27 2.72 13.43
C TRP A 152 -0.03 3.22 12.80
N TYR A 153 -0.92 2.31 12.46
CA TYR A 153 -2.22 2.64 11.89
C TYR A 153 -3.16 3.30 12.91
N SER A 154 -3.01 3.00 14.20
CA SER A 154 -3.76 3.69 15.27
C SER A 154 -3.28 5.12 15.49
N LEU A 155 -1.97 5.34 15.39
CA LEU A 155 -1.34 6.65 15.53
C LEU A 155 -1.68 7.56 14.34
N MET A 156 -1.64 7.01 13.12
CA MET A 156 -1.76 7.76 11.88
C MET A 156 -3.15 7.65 11.22
N GLY A 157 -4.07 6.87 11.80
CA GLY A 157 -5.32 6.45 11.18
C GLY A 157 -6.27 7.57 10.76
N ASP A 158 -6.17 8.71 11.45
CA ASP A 158 -6.96 9.92 11.20
C ASP A 158 -6.29 10.90 10.23
N LEU A 159 -5.05 10.63 9.81
CA LEU A 159 -4.32 11.49 8.87
C LEU A 159 -4.68 11.12 7.43
N ASP A 160 -5.11 12.09 6.64
CA ASP A 160 -5.14 11.95 5.19
C ASP A 160 -3.72 11.91 4.61
N ARG A 161 -3.59 11.53 3.32
CA ARG A 161 -2.28 11.38 2.66
C ARG A 161 -1.48 12.68 2.65
N ARG A 162 -2.15 13.83 2.57
CA ARG A 162 -1.51 15.15 2.59
C ARG A 162 -0.93 15.45 3.97
N SER A 163 -1.64 15.10 5.05
CA SER A 163 -1.11 15.12 6.41
C SER A 163 0.06 14.14 6.58
N LEU A 164 -0.02 12.92 6.03
CA LEU A 164 1.09 11.97 6.05
C LEU A 164 2.33 12.50 5.32
N GLU A 165 2.16 13.19 4.18
CA GLU A 165 3.28 13.81 3.47
C GLU A 165 3.94 14.89 4.33
N ALA A 166 3.17 15.68 5.08
CA ALA A 166 3.72 16.64 6.03
C ALA A 166 4.53 15.97 7.14
N VAL A 167 4.09 14.80 7.63
CA VAL A 167 4.84 14.00 8.61
C VAL A 167 6.13 13.47 7.99
N ARG A 168 6.02 12.78 6.85
CA ARG A 168 7.10 12.11 6.12
C ARG A 168 8.20 13.09 5.68
N SER A 169 7.83 14.27 5.17
CA SER A 169 8.77 15.33 4.79
C SER A 169 9.36 16.10 5.97
N ASN A 170 8.95 15.77 7.20
CA ASN A 170 9.26 16.51 8.41
C ASN A 170 8.92 18.01 8.30
N ALA A 171 7.76 18.33 7.73
CA ALA A 171 7.33 19.71 7.54
C ALA A 171 7.29 20.43 8.90
N GLY A 172 8.05 21.54 9.01
CA GLY A 172 8.16 22.29 10.26
C GLY A 172 9.09 21.69 11.33
N GLY A 173 9.78 20.58 11.04
CA GLY A 173 10.84 20.05 11.91
C GLY A 173 10.35 19.43 13.23
N GLN A 174 9.10 18.99 13.29
CA GLN A 174 8.42 18.56 14.53
C GLN A 174 8.10 17.05 14.57
N PHE A 175 8.56 16.29 13.58
CA PHE A 175 8.33 14.85 13.49
C PHE A 175 9.66 14.11 13.68
N SER A 176 9.65 13.11 14.54
CA SER A 176 10.79 12.23 14.74
C SER A 176 11.08 11.41 13.48
N LYS A 177 12.30 10.86 13.38
CA LYS A 177 12.66 9.97 12.28
C LYS A 177 11.75 8.74 12.22
N GLN A 178 11.39 8.19 13.38
CA GLN A 178 10.50 7.03 13.47
C GLN A 178 9.11 7.34 12.90
N GLU A 179 8.55 8.50 13.20
CA GLU A 179 7.24 8.92 12.65
C GLU A 179 7.30 9.17 11.14
N GLN A 180 8.41 9.74 10.65
CA GLN A 180 8.67 9.89 9.21
C GLN A 180 8.72 8.53 8.51
N ASP A 181 9.44 7.57 9.07
CA ASP A 181 9.59 6.22 8.52
C ASP A 181 8.24 5.46 8.51
N ILE A 182 7.42 5.62 9.56
CA ILE A 182 6.04 5.10 9.60
C ILE A 182 5.19 5.72 8.49
N ALA A 183 5.20 7.06 8.38
CA ALA A 183 4.41 7.76 7.37
C ALA A 183 4.82 7.35 5.96
N GLN A 184 6.13 7.25 5.69
CA GLN A 184 6.65 6.75 4.41
C GLN A 184 6.16 5.32 4.12
N SER A 185 6.24 4.41 5.10
CA SER A 185 5.79 3.03 4.94
C SER A 185 4.30 2.95 4.63
N ILE A 186 3.46 3.70 5.34
CA ILE A 186 2.01 3.77 5.09
C ILE A 186 1.72 4.34 3.70
N MET A 187 2.42 5.40 3.28
CA MET A 187 2.24 6.00 1.96
C MET A 187 2.65 5.05 0.82
N ALA A 188 3.72 4.28 1.00
CA ALA A 188 4.15 3.26 0.05
C ALA A 188 3.16 2.08 0.01
N GLN A 189 2.59 1.70 1.15
CA GLN A 189 1.53 0.70 1.23
C GLN A 189 0.29 1.12 0.45
N GLN A 190 -0.14 2.38 0.59
CA GLN A 190 -1.28 2.92 -0.15
C GLN A 190 -1.06 2.84 -1.67
N GLU A 191 0.12 3.24 -2.14
CA GLU A 191 0.49 3.18 -3.56
C GLU A 191 0.55 1.73 -4.06
N GLY A 192 1.17 0.82 -3.31
CA GLY A 192 1.23 -0.59 -3.65
C GLY A 192 -0.15 -1.22 -3.80
N LEU A 193 -1.03 -1.02 -2.83
CA LEU A 193 -2.41 -1.53 -2.87
C LEU A 193 -3.21 -0.95 -4.04
N ALA A 194 -2.99 0.32 -4.40
CA ALA A 194 -3.62 0.96 -5.56
C ALA A 194 -3.16 0.33 -6.89
N MET A 195 -1.90 -0.12 -6.92
CA MET A 195 -1.30 -0.85 -8.04
C MET A 195 -1.57 -2.35 -8.02
N GLY A 196 -2.43 -2.84 -7.12
CA GLY A 196 -2.73 -4.27 -7.01
C GLY A 196 -1.55 -5.11 -6.51
N LEU A 197 -0.57 -4.47 -5.87
CA LEU A 197 0.53 -5.11 -5.18
C LEU A 197 0.14 -5.27 -3.71
N TYR A 198 0.18 -6.51 -3.22
CA TYR A 198 -0.08 -6.76 -1.82
C TYR A 198 0.99 -6.07 -0.96
N ASN A 199 0.54 -5.21 -0.06
CA ASN A 199 1.34 -4.62 1.00
C ASN A 199 0.42 -4.44 2.21
N GLY A 200 0.69 -5.18 3.29
CA GLY A 200 -0.18 -5.14 4.46
C GLY A 200 0.08 -6.24 5.50
N PRO A 201 -0.89 -6.46 6.40
CA PRO A 201 -0.78 -7.41 7.51
C PRO A 201 -0.74 -8.83 7.00
N ILE A 202 0.21 -9.65 7.47
CA ILE A 202 0.42 -11.05 7.05
C ILE A 202 -0.90 -11.84 7.10
N SER A 203 -1.74 -11.60 8.10
CA SER A 203 -3.08 -12.18 8.25
C SER A 203 -3.98 -11.99 7.03
N GLN A 204 -3.76 -10.96 6.22
CA GLN A 204 -4.55 -10.61 5.05
C GLN A 204 -3.96 -11.06 3.72
N GLU A 205 -2.73 -11.58 3.68
CA GLU A 205 -2.04 -11.96 2.43
C GLU A 205 -2.86 -12.97 1.62
N ALA A 206 -3.31 -14.04 2.28
CA ALA A 206 -4.09 -15.10 1.64
C ALA A 206 -5.46 -14.62 1.09
N THR A 207 -5.95 -13.47 1.54
CA THR A 207 -7.23 -12.89 1.12
C THR A 207 -7.09 -11.85 0.02
N PHE A 208 -5.85 -11.40 -0.24
CA PHE A 208 -5.59 -10.41 -1.26
C PHE A 208 -5.80 -11.00 -2.65
N THR A 209 -6.61 -10.32 -3.47
CA THR A 209 -6.78 -10.66 -4.88
C THR A 209 -6.24 -9.51 -5.71
N ASP A 210 -5.23 -9.78 -6.53
CA ASP A 210 -4.70 -8.80 -7.47
C ASP A 210 -5.79 -8.41 -8.49
N PRO A 211 -6.27 -7.16 -8.48
CA PRO A 211 -7.31 -6.69 -9.39
C PRO A 211 -6.84 -6.67 -10.85
N PHE A 212 -5.54 -6.55 -11.10
CA PHE A 212 -4.95 -6.48 -12.44
C PHE A 212 -4.53 -7.85 -12.97
N ARG A 213 -4.62 -8.91 -12.15
CA ARG A 213 -4.29 -10.29 -12.55
C ARG A 213 -2.90 -10.42 -13.22
N GLY A 214 -1.93 -9.64 -12.75
CA GLY A 214 -0.58 -9.58 -13.31
C GLY A 214 -0.40 -8.71 -14.55
N ASP A 215 -1.43 -7.97 -15.00
CA ASP A 215 -1.31 -7.04 -16.12
C ASP A 215 -0.45 -5.82 -15.75
N GLU A 216 0.81 -5.85 -16.18
CA GLU A 216 1.77 -4.78 -15.91
C GLU A 216 1.38 -3.43 -16.52
N ALA A 217 0.73 -3.43 -17.69
CA ALA A 217 0.31 -2.19 -18.35
C ALA A 217 -0.85 -1.53 -17.58
N ALA A 218 -1.80 -2.35 -17.10
CA ALA A 218 -2.87 -1.87 -16.23
C ALA A 218 -2.32 -1.34 -14.89
N ARG A 219 -1.32 -2.01 -14.31
CA ARG A 219 -0.63 -1.54 -13.09
C ARG A 219 0.11 -0.22 -13.30
N ARG A 220 0.82 -0.05 -14.43
CA ARG A 220 1.47 1.22 -14.79
C ARG A 220 0.43 2.34 -14.91
N THR A 221 -0.68 2.07 -15.59
CA THR A 221 -1.77 3.03 -15.73
C THR A 221 -2.34 3.43 -14.36
N ALA A 222 -2.55 2.46 -13.47
CA ALA A 222 -3.01 2.71 -12.09
C ALA A 222 -1.99 3.53 -11.28
N SER A 223 -0.69 3.26 -11.44
CA SER A 223 0.38 4.02 -10.79
C SER A 223 0.41 5.49 -11.25
N LEU A 224 0.29 5.74 -12.56
CA LEU A 224 0.17 7.10 -13.09
C LEU A 224 -1.10 7.79 -12.59
N ALA A 225 -2.24 7.11 -12.59
CA ALA A 225 -3.48 7.67 -12.05
C ALA A 225 -3.35 8.02 -10.56
N PHE A 226 -2.72 7.14 -9.78
CA PHE A 226 -2.48 7.35 -8.35
C PHE A 226 -1.57 8.57 -8.11
N LEU A 227 -0.40 8.61 -8.77
CA LEU A 227 0.56 9.68 -8.61
C LEU A 227 0.06 11.02 -9.17
N ASP A 228 -0.91 11.03 -10.10
CA ASP A 228 -1.54 12.26 -10.54
C ASP A 228 -2.62 12.75 -9.58
N ALA A 229 -3.24 11.86 -8.82
CA ALA A 229 -4.26 12.23 -7.86
C ALA A 229 -3.69 12.73 -6.52
N VAL A 230 -2.39 12.55 -6.22
CA VAL A 230 -1.78 13.02 -4.96
C VAL A 230 -1.82 14.54 -4.80
N SER A 231 -1.67 15.00 -3.55
CA SER A 231 -1.68 16.41 -3.18
C SER A 231 -0.60 17.25 -3.88
N ALA A 232 -0.83 18.56 -4.00
CA ALA A 232 0.13 19.50 -4.57
C ALA A 232 1.45 19.53 -3.78
N GLU A 233 1.40 19.38 -2.46
CA GLU A 233 2.56 19.27 -1.60
C GLU A 233 3.43 18.07 -2.00
N GLU A 234 2.84 16.89 -2.17
CA GLU A 234 3.58 15.70 -2.60
C GLU A 234 4.14 15.87 -4.03
N LYS A 235 3.37 16.45 -4.96
CA LYS A 235 3.83 16.74 -6.34
C LYS A 235 5.00 17.70 -6.41
N SER A 236 5.18 18.56 -5.40
CA SER A 236 6.32 19.48 -5.33
C SER A 236 7.64 18.81 -4.94
N SER A 237 7.61 17.55 -4.49
CA SER A 237 8.79 16.83 -4.03
C SER A 237 9.59 16.20 -5.18
N THR A 238 10.93 16.17 -5.04
CA THR A 238 11.82 15.46 -5.96
C THR A 238 11.51 13.97 -6.02
N GLU A 239 11.10 13.36 -4.91
CA GLU A 239 10.78 11.93 -4.88
C GLU A 239 9.51 11.60 -5.68
N TRP A 240 8.49 12.46 -5.65
CA TRP A 240 7.35 12.33 -6.57
C TRP A 240 7.81 12.43 -8.02
N ALA A 241 8.63 13.44 -8.35
CA ALA A 241 9.12 13.63 -9.71
C ALA A 241 9.91 12.42 -10.23
N THR A 242 10.75 11.82 -9.38
CA THR A 242 11.51 10.60 -9.70
C THR A 242 10.58 9.41 -9.93
N ARG A 243 9.60 9.17 -9.05
CA ARG A 243 8.62 8.08 -9.19
C ARG A 243 7.79 8.26 -10.48
N TRP A 244 7.28 9.46 -10.70
CA TRP A 244 6.52 9.82 -11.89
C TRP A 244 7.31 9.61 -13.19
N ALA A 245 8.58 10.03 -13.22
CA ALA A 245 9.47 9.80 -14.35
C ALA A 245 9.77 8.32 -14.56
N ALA A 246 9.99 7.54 -13.49
CA ALA A 246 10.26 6.11 -13.58
C ALA A 246 9.07 5.34 -14.18
N VAL A 247 7.84 5.67 -13.79
CA VAL A 247 6.64 5.00 -14.33
C VAL A 247 6.39 5.39 -15.80
N ARG A 248 6.65 6.65 -16.18
CA ARG A 248 6.52 7.10 -17.58
C ARG A 248 7.66 6.64 -18.50
N GLY A 249 8.88 6.54 -17.99
CA GLY A 249 10.09 6.25 -18.78
C GLY A 249 10.23 4.79 -19.22
N VAL A 250 9.36 3.88 -18.77
CA VAL A 250 9.33 2.47 -19.22
C VAL A 250 8.77 2.33 -20.65
N ASP A 251 8.22 3.40 -21.26
CA ASP A 251 7.65 3.38 -22.61
C ASP A 251 8.61 3.84 -23.73
N GLU A 252 9.89 4.13 -23.46
CA GLU A 252 10.86 4.44 -24.52
C GLU A 252 11.61 3.17 -24.94
N PRO A 253 11.40 2.63 -26.16
CA PRO A 253 12.37 1.69 -26.72
C PRO A 253 13.70 2.42 -26.87
N ILE A 254 14.78 1.86 -26.32
CA ILE A 254 16.14 2.29 -26.64
C ILE A 254 16.34 2.04 -28.14
N ILE A 255 16.09 3.05 -28.95
CA ILE A 255 16.55 3.08 -30.33
C ILE A 255 18.04 3.39 -30.24
N GLY A 256 18.84 2.32 -30.38
CA GLY A 256 20.29 2.39 -30.47
C GLY A 256 20.70 3.41 -31.53
N THR A 257 21.70 4.21 -31.16
CA THR A 257 22.43 5.10 -32.07
C THR A 257 23.49 4.32 -32.83
#